data_AF-A0A239BX32-F1
#
_entry.id   AF-A0A239BX32-F1
#
_cell.length_a   1.000
_cell.length_b   1.000
_cell.length_c   1.000
_cell.angle_alpha   90.00
_cell.angle_beta   90.00
_cell.angle_gamma   90.00
#
_symmetry.space_group_name_H-M   'P 1'
#
loop_
_entity.id
_entity.type
_entity.pdbx_description
1 polymer ?
#
loop_
_entity_poly.entity_id
_entity_poly.type
_entity_poly.pdbx_seq_one_letter_code
_entity_poly.pdbx_strand_id
1 'polypeptide(L)' 'MLAVGVVEILAGVVVALLPRFGGYLVAAWLGGIIVNLLLLGNFYDVALRDVGLLIGALALARLATAVAPRGLEHRD' A
#
# COMPACT_ATOMS: atom_id res chain seq x y z
N MET A 1 8.91 -23.89 12.50
CA MET A 1 7.57 -24.09 11.91
C MET A 1 6.41 -23.48 12.71
N LEU A 2 6.56 -23.10 13.99
CA LEU A 2 5.52 -22.35 14.74
C LEU A 2 5.64 -20.82 14.60
N ALA A 3 6.86 -20.29 14.41
CA ALA A 3 7.12 -18.86 14.33
C ALA A 3 6.55 -18.21 13.05
N VAL A 4 6.46 -18.97 11.95
CA VAL A 4 5.99 -18.48 10.65
C VAL A 4 4.51 -18.09 10.71
N GLY A 5 3.68 -18.93 11.35
CA GLY A 5 2.25 -18.64 11.48
C GLY A 5 1.94 -17.40 12.33
N VAL A 6 2.80 -17.07 13.29
CA VAL A 6 2.65 -15.84 14.10
C VAL A 6 2.93 -14.59 13.25
N VAL A 7 3.92 -14.66 12.36
CA VAL A 7 4.25 -13.58 11.43
C VAL A 7 3.12 -13.35 10.43
N GLU A 8 2.48 -14.41 9.93
CA GLU A 8 1.32 -14.31 9.02
C GLU A 8 0.10 -13.67 9.68
N ILE A 9 -0.20 -14.02 10.94
CA ILE A 9 -1.30 -13.41 11.71
C ILE A 9 -1.04 -11.92 11.94
N LEU A 10 0.18 -11.55 12.33
CA LEU A 10 0.55 -10.16 12.56
C LEU A 10 0.48 -9.33 11.27
N ALA A 11 0.90 -9.89 10.14
CA ALA A 11 0.78 -9.25 8.84
C ALA A 11 -0.70 -9.00 8.46
N GLY A 12 -1.57 -10.00 8.65
CA GLY A 12 -3.02 -9.85 8.40
C GLY A 12 -3.69 -8.81 9.30
N VAL A 13 -3.30 -8.74 10.57
CA VAL A 13 -3.84 -7.78 11.55
C VAL A 13 -3.40 -6.35 11.25
N VAL A 14 -2.14 -6.14 10.84
CA VAL A 14 -1.64 -4.81 10.45
C VAL A 14 -2.35 -4.29 9.20
N VAL A 15 -2.58 -5.18 8.21
CA VAL A 15 -3.34 -4.85 6.99
C VAL A 15 -4.79 -4.48 7.29
N ALA A 16 -5.44 -5.21 8.20
CA ALA A 16 -6.84 -4.97 8.57
C ALA A 16 -7.04 -3.70 9.40
N LEU A 17 -6.09 -3.33 10.27
CA LEU A 17 -6.25 -2.25 11.24
C LEU A 17 -5.83 -0.87 10.74
N LEU A 18 -4.93 -0.77 9.75
CA LEU A 18 -4.48 0.52 9.23
C LEU A 18 -4.67 0.67 7.71
N PRO A 19 -5.90 0.64 7.16
CA PRO A 19 -6.15 0.77 5.72
C PRO A 19 -5.67 2.10 5.11
N ARG A 20 -5.65 3.18 5.89
CA ARG A 20 -5.14 4.51 5.49
C ARG A 20 -3.61 4.54 5.37
N PHE A 21 -2.93 3.70 6.15
CA PHE A 21 -1.50 3.43 5.97
C PHE A 21 -1.27 2.31 4.94
N GLY A 22 -2.25 1.42 4.75
CA GLY A 22 -2.17 0.28 3.83
C GLY A 22 -1.84 0.72 2.41
N GLY A 23 -2.46 1.79 1.91
CA GLY A 23 -2.11 2.34 0.59
C GLY A 23 -0.67 2.87 0.51
N TYR A 24 -0.18 3.54 1.56
CA TYR A 24 1.22 4.01 1.62
C TYR A 24 2.22 2.87 1.86
N LEU A 25 1.84 1.84 2.61
CA LEU A 25 2.64 0.64 2.87
C LEU A 25 2.81 -0.17 1.59
N VAL A 26 1.72 -0.42 0.86
CA VAL A 26 1.74 -1.08 -0.46
C VAL A 26 2.57 -0.25 -1.44
N ALA A 27 2.45 1.08 -1.40
CA ALA A 27 3.27 1.95 -2.24
C ALA A 27 4.78 1.84 -1.90
N ALA A 28 5.15 1.87 -0.62
CA ALA A 28 6.54 1.69 -0.22
C ALA A 28 7.10 0.32 -0.62
N TRP A 29 6.29 -0.73 -0.50
CA TRP A 29 6.66 -2.10 -0.87
C TRP A 29 6.86 -2.26 -2.38
N LEU A 30 5.89 -1.80 -3.18
CA LEU A 30 6.00 -1.80 -4.65
C LEU A 30 7.19 -0.97 -5.11
N GLY A 31 7.44 0.19 -4.50
CA GLY A 31 8.62 1.00 -4.76
C GLY A 31 9.92 0.21 -4.56
N GLY A 32 10.02 -0.55 -3.48
CA GLY A 32 11.16 -1.45 -3.22
C GLY A 32 11.31 -2.55 -4.27
N ILE A 33 10.21 -3.19 -4.69
CA ILE A 33 10.21 -4.22 -5.75
C ILE A 33 10.68 -3.62 -7.08
N ILE A 34 10.12 -2.49 -7.48
CA ILE A 34 10.47 -1.80 -8.73
C ILE A 34 11.97 -1.47 -8.74
N VAL A 35 12.49 -0.87 -7.67
CA VAL A 35 13.93 -0.56 -7.54
C VAL A 35 14.77 -1.82 -7.63
N ASN A 36 14.39 -2.90 -6.94
CA ASN A 36 15.11 -4.17 -6.99
C ASN A 36 15.13 -4.77 -8.42
N LEU A 37 14.01 -4.73 -9.14
CA LEU A 37 13.93 -5.21 -10.52
C LEU A 37 14.82 -4.37 -11.47
N LEU A 38 14.81 -3.04 -11.31
CA LEU A 38 15.67 -2.15 -12.08
C LEU A 38 17.16 -2.42 -11.80
N LEU A 39 17.53 -2.71 -10.54
CA LEU A 39 18.91 -3.05 -10.16
C LEU A 39 19.36 -4.42 -10.68
N LEU A 40 18.45 -5.40 -10.74
CA LEU A 40 18.70 -6.71 -11.36
C LEU A 40 18.92 -6.62 -12.88
N GLY A 41 18.53 -5.50 -13.51
CA GLY A 41 18.77 -5.23 -14.93
C GLY A 41 17.94 -6.10 -15.89
N ASN A 42 16.93 -6.80 -15.38
CA ASN A 42 16.04 -7.67 -16.13
C ASN A 42 14.58 -7.42 -15.69
N PHE A 43 13.60 -7.78 -16.53
CA PHE A 43 12.15 -7.64 -16.25
C PHE A 43 11.60 -6.19 -16.21
N TYR A 44 12.05 -5.32 -17.13
CA TYR A 44 11.55 -3.95 -17.24
C TYR A 44 10.04 -3.85 -17.47
N ASP A 45 9.43 -4.79 -18.21
CA ASP A 45 7.99 -4.82 -18.44
C ASP A 45 7.21 -5.01 -17.12
N VAL A 46 7.74 -5.85 -16.22
CA VAL A 46 7.15 -6.10 -14.89
C VAL A 46 7.31 -4.86 -14.02
N ALA A 47 8.49 -4.23 -14.02
CA ALA A 47 8.73 -2.99 -13.29
C ALA A 47 7.78 -1.87 -13.74
N LEU A 48 7.53 -1.72 -15.05
CA LEU A 48 6.63 -0.71 -15.59
C LEU A 48 5.17 -0.93 -15.18
N ARG A 49 4.71 -2.19 -15.17
CA ARG A 49 3.38 -2.54 -14.66
C ARG A 49 3.23 -2.18 -13.19
N ASP A 50 4.24 -2.51 -12.38
CA ASP A 50 4.21 -2.27 -10.95
C ASP A 50 4.23 -0.77 -10.63
N VAL A 51 4.83 0.08 -11.48
CA VAL A 51 4.69 1.55 -11.38
C VAL A 51 3.23 1.98 -11.51
N GLY A 52 2.46 1.38 -12.42
CA GLY A 52 1.03 1.64 -12.54
C GLY A 52 0.26 1.27 -11.26
N LEU A 53 0.58 0.12 -10.66
CA LEU A 53 -0.01 -0.34 -9.40
C LEU A 53 0.39 0.57 -8.22
N LEU A 54 1.65 1.03 -8.19
CA LEU A 54 2.17 1.97 -7.20
C LEU A 54 1.39 3.29 -7.21
N ILE A 55 1.15 3.86 -8.40
CA ILE A 55 0.36 5.08 -8.56
C ILE A 55 -1.08 4.85 -8.09
N GLY A 56 -1.69 3.70 -8.42
CA GLY A 56 -3.02 3.33 -7.95
C GLY A 56 -3.11 3.24 -6.43
N ALA A 57 -2.11 2.63 -5.77
CA ALA A 57 -2.05 2.53 -4.31
C ALA A 57 -1.93 3.92 -3.65
N LEU A 58 -1.12 4.81 -4.21
CA LEU A 58 -1.00 6.20 -3.75
C LEU A 58 -2.31 6.98 -3.96
N ALA A 59 -2.97 6.82 -5.10
CA ALA A 59 -4.26 7.44 -5.38
C ALA A 59 -5.33 6.98 -4.39
N LEU A 60 -5.38 5.67 -4.10
CA LEU A 60 -6.29 5.10 -3.09
C LEU A 60 -5.99 5.67 -1.69
N ALA A 61 -4.72 5.73 -1.29
CA ALA A 61 -4.31 6.31 -0.01
C ALA A 61 -4.78 7.78 0.11
N ARG A 62 -4.62 8.56 -0.97
CA ARG A 62 -5.06 9.95 -1.03
C ARG A 62 -6.58 10.08 -0.98
N LEU A 63 -7.32 9.25 -1.72
CA LEU A 63 -8.78 9.26 -1.68
C LEU A 63 -9.31 8.90 -0.29
N ALA A 64 -8.74 7.87 0.34
CA ALA A 64 -9.09 7.46 1.70
C ALA A 64 -8.80 8.55 2.74
N THR A 65 -7.79 9.40 2.51
CA THR A 65 -7.52 10.57 3.36
C THR A 65 -8.47 11.74 3.11
N ALA A 66 -8.92 11.94 1.86
CA ALA A 66 -9.79 13.05 1.46
C ALA A 66 -11.26 12.78 1.81
N VAL A 67 -11.70 11.52 1.76
CA VAL A 67 -13.03 11.04 2.19
C VAL A 67 -12.98 10.65 3.68
N ALA A 68 -12.34 11.46 4.53
CA ALA A 68 -12.64 11.42 5.96
C ALA A 68 -13.98 12.17 6.13
N PRO A 69 -14.99 11.60 6.81
CA PRO A 69 -16.32 12.20 6.86
C PRO A 69 -16.19 13.62 7.39
N ARG A 70 -16.57 14.61 6.57
CA ARG A 70 -16.92 15.95 7.06
C ARG A 70 -18.04 15.74 8.05
N GLY A 71 -17.69 15.72 9.34
CA GLY A 71 -18.65 15.79 10.42
C GLY A 71 -19.46 17.06 10.22
N LEU A 72 -20.69 16.86 9.79
CA LEU A 72 -21.86 17.72 9.95
C LEU A 72 -21.52 19.08 10.58
N GLU A 73 -21.18 20.06 9.75
CA GLU A 73 -21.37 21.47 10.14
C GLU A 73 -22.87 21.73 10.04
N HIS A 74 -23.61 21.19 11.01
CA HIS A 74 -24.94 21.66 11.38
C HIS A 74 -24.68 22.90 12.23
N ARG A 75 -24.64 24.07 11.59
CA ARG A 75 -24.77 25.35 12.28
C ARG A 75 -25.92 26.09 11.61
N ASP A 76 -27.08 25.92 12.23
CA ASP A 76 -28.20 26.86 12.19
C ASP A 76 -27.75 28.27 12.61
#